data_AF-A0A1D2IMJ1-F1
#
_entry.id   AF-A0A1D2IMJ1-F1
#
_cell.length_a   1.000
_cell.length_b   1.000
_cell.length_c   1.000
_cell.angle_alpha   90.00
_cell.angle_beta   90.00
_cell.angle_gamma   90.00
#
_symmetry.space_group_name_H-M   'P 1'
#
loop_
_entity.id
_entity.type
_entity.pdbx_description
1 polymer ?
#
loop_
_entity_poly.entity_id
_entity_poly.type
_entity_poly.pdbx_seq_one_letter_code
_entity_poly.pdbx_strand_id
1 'polypeptide(L)' 'MTEVIGPFRKSSYSQAESNCVEVAETAPGGPAVRDSKQCEGGPLLTVSRESWQAFLRQFA' A
#
# COMPACT_ATOMS: atom_id res chain seq x y z
N MET A 1 -9.33 0.42 14.08
CA MET A 1 -9.41 -0.73 13.15
C MET A 1 -8.91 -0.22 11.82
N THR A 2 -7.89 -0.85 11.22
CA THR A 2 -7.25 -0.34 10.00
C THR A 2 -8.11 -0.69 8.79
N GLU A 3 -9.18 0.08 8.59
CA GLU A 3 -10.10 -0.06 7.47
C GLU A 3 -9.51 0.64 6.22
N VAL A 4 -9.59 0.00 5.06
CA VAL A 4 -9.24 0.61 3.76
C VAL A 4 -10.42 1.44 3.27
N ILE A 5 -10.20 2.74 3.01
CA ILE A 5 -11.27 3.71 2.71
C ILE A 5 -11.28 4.20 1.26
N GLY A 6 -10.43 3.64 0.41
CA GLY A 6 -10.30 4.03 -1.00
C GLY A 6 -9.95 2.87 -1.92
N PRO A 7 -10.07 3.06 -3.25
CA PRO A 7 -9.72 2.04 -4.21
C PRO A 7 -8.21 1.79 -4.20
N PHE A 8 -7.83 0.54 -4.45
CA PHE A 8 -6.43 0.21 -4.72
C PHE A 8 -5.98 0.81 -6.05
N ARG A 9 -4.84 1.48 -6.02
CA ARG A 9 -4.18 2.02 -7.21
C ARG A 9 -2.89 1.26 -7.46
N LYS A 10 -2.78 0.68 -8.65
CA LYS A 10 -1.56 0.02 -9.11
C LYS A 10 -0.41 1.01 -9.24
N SER A 11 0.77 0.63 -8.75
CA SER A 11 1.99 1.42 -8.90
C SER A 11 2.40 1.51 -10.37
N SER A 12 2.85 2.69 -10.82
CA SER A 12 3.42 2.90 -12.16
C SER A 12 4.72 2.11 -12.39
N TYR A 13 5.36 1.64 -11.32
CA TYR A 13 6.55 0.79 -11.39
C TYR A 13 6.20 -0.71 -11.54
N SER A 14 4.91 -1.06 -11.47
CA SER A 14 4.44 -2.42 -11.76
C SER A 14 4.45 -2.66 -13.27
N GLN A 15 5.21 -3.65 -13.72
CA GLN A 15 5.24 -4.09 -15.11
C GLN A 15 4.46 -5.40 -15.27
N ALA A 16 4.33 -5.91 -16.50
CA ALA A 16 3.58 -7.13 -16.81
C ALA A 16 3.96 -8.30 -15.89
N GLU A 17 5.27 -8.48 -15.65
CA GLU A 17 5.80 -9.61 -14.86
C GLU A 17 6.61 -9.21 -13.62
N SER A 18 6.61 -7.92 -13.23
CA SER A 18 7.49 -7.46 -12.14
C SER A 18 6.84 -6.37 -11.27
N ASN A 19 7.29 -6.31 -10.00
CA ASN A 19 6.96 -5.28 -9.02
C ASN A 19 5.45 -5.09 -8.72
N CYS A 20 4.63 -6.13 -8.88
CA CYS A 20 3.16 -6.09 -8.85
C CYS A 20 2.59 -5.58 -7.51
N VAL A 21 2.54 -4.27 -7.33
CA VAL A 21 2.14 -3.63 -6.07
C VAL A 21 0.99 -2.67 -6.31
N GLU A 22 -0.02 -2.75 -5.44
CA GLU A 22 -1.08 -1.75 -5.33
C GLU A 22 -1.13 -1.14 -3.94
N VAL A 23 -1.55 0.12 -3.88
CA VAL A 23 -1.67 0.87 -2.63
C VAL A 23 -3.05 1.50 -2.50
N ALA A 24 -3.57 1.58 -1.28
CA ALA A 24 -4.81 2.26 -0.93
C ALA A 24 -4.66 3.05 0.38
N GLU A 25 -5.55 4.01 0.61
CA GLU A 25 -5.60 4.76 1.86
C GLU A 25 -6.40 4.00 2.93
N THR A 26 -5.97 4.12 4.17
CA THR A 26 -6.68 3.59 5.35
C THR A 26 -7.30 4.72 6.16
N ALA A 27 -8.36 4.42 6.93
CA ALA A 27 -9.06 5.41 7.76
C ALA A 27 -8.14 6.23 8.69
N PRO A 28 -7.06 5.65 9.29
CA PRO A 28 -6.08 6.41 10.07
C PRO A 28 -5.11 7.27 9.24
N GLY A 29 -5.23 7.28 7.91
CA GLY A 29 -4.38 8.04 6.99
C GLY A 29 -3.03 7.37 6.67
N GLY A 30 -2.89 6.07 6.96
CA GLY A 30 -1.73 5.27 6.56
C GLY A 30 -1.99 4.50 5.26
N PRO A 31 -0.96 3.96 4.59
CA PRO A 31 -1.14 3.14 3.41
C PRO A 31 -1.49 1.69 3.75
N ALA A 32 -2.35 1.10 2.92
CA ALA A 32 -2.48 -0.33 2.75
C ALA A 32 -1.76 -0.76 1.48
N VAL A 33 -0.98 -1.83 1.54
CA VAL A 33 -0.15 -2.35 0.45
C VAL A 33 -0.51 -3.82 0.23
N ARG A 34 -0.75 -4.18 -1.03
CA ARG A 34 -0.99 -5.57 -1.42
C ARG A 34 -0.28 -5.94 -2.71
N ASP A 35 -0.13 -7.23 -2.92
CA ASP A 35 0.34 -7.80 -4.18
C ASP A 35 -0.80 -7.79 -5.23
N SER A 36 -0.55 -7.22 -6.41
CA SER A 36 -1.57 -7.12 -7.47
C SER A 36 -1.94 -8.45 -8.09
N LYS A 37 -1.08 -9.49 -7.99
CA LYS A 37 -1.35 -10.82 -8.55
C LYS A 37 -2.22 -11.64 -7.58
N GLN A 38 -2.11 -11.38 -6.29
CA GLN A 38 -2.84 -12.11 -5.25
C GLN A 38 -4.13 -11.41 -4.80
N CYS A 39 -4.35 -10.13 -5.14
CA CYS A 39 -5.58 -9.37 -4.87
C CYS A 39 -6.15 -9.62 -3.45
N GLU A 40 -7.26 -10.35 -3.34
CA GLU A 40 -7.94 -10.68 -2.07
C GLU A 40 -7.38 -11.94 -1.38
N GLY A 41 -6.63 -12.78 -2.10
CA GLY A 41 -6.02 -14.01 -1.57
C GLY A 41 -4.63 -13.80 -0.97
N GLY A 42 -4.09 -12.58 -1.04
CA GLY A 42 -2.76 -12.24 -0.55
C GLY A 42 -2.78 -11.49 0.80
N PRO A 43 -1.61 -11.37 1.46
CA PRO A 43 -1.49 -10.58 2.67
C PRO A 43 -1.74 -9.10 2.39
N LEU A 44 -2.51 -8.45 3.27
CA LEU A 44 -2.71 -7.01 3.27
C LEU A 44 -1.82 -6.36 4.33
N LEU A 45 -0.79 -5.66 3.91
CA LEU A 45 0.10 -4.93 4.81
C LEU A 45 -0.48 -3.55 5.07
N THR A 46 -0.63 -3.18 6.34
CA THR A 46 -1.07 -1.83 6.70
C THR A 46 -0.02 -1.15 7.56
N VAL A 47 0.28 0.10 7.25
CA VAL A 47 1.30 0.88 7.95
C VAL A 47 0.63 2.10 8.56
N SER A 48 0.98 2.46 9.80
CA SER A 48 0.47 3.69 10.41
C SER A 48 0.97 4.91 9.65
N ARG A 49 0.19 6.00 9.69
CA ARG A 49 0.58 7.29 9.12
C ARG A 49 1.94 7.76 9.64
N GLU A 50 2.17 7.60 10.94
CA GLU A 50 3.38 8.05 11.63
C GLU A 50 4.62 7.29 11.13
N SER A 51 4.55 5.96 11.06
CA SER A 51 5.65 5.13 10.54
C SER A 51 5.92 5.41 9.07
N TRP A 52 4.88 5.63 8.27
CA TRP A 52 5.03 5.97 6.86
C TRP A 52 5.74 7.33 6.67
N GLN A 53 5.34 8.33 7.46
CA GLN A 53 6.02 9.63 7.44
C GLN A 53 7.47 9.55 7.92
N ALA A 54 7.75 8.75 8.96
CA ALA A 54 9.11 8.53 9.44
C ALA A 54 9.99 7.87 8.36
N PHE A 55 9.45 6.89 7.64
CA PHE A 55 10.11 6.24 6.51
C PHE A 55 10.45 7.22 5.39
N LEU A 56 9.49 8.03 4.94
CA LEU A 56 9.71 8.99 3.85
C LEU A 56 10.79 10.03 4.16
N ARG A 57 10.92 10.45 5.43
CA ARG A 57 11.97 11.37 5.88
C ARG A 57 13.38 10.82 5.75
N GLN A 58 13.56 9.50 5.57
CA GLN A 58 14.89 8.89 5.36
C GLN A 58 15.43 9.11 3.93
N PHE A 59 14.55 9.48 2.99
CA PHE A 59 14.89 9.67 1.57
C PHE A 59 14.72 11.13 1.11
N ALA A 60 14.46 12.03 2.06
CA ALA A 60 14.34 13.48 1.84
C ALA A 60 15.71 14.16 1.97
#